data_AF-A0A3D1LLV3-F1
#
_entry.id   AF-A0A3D1LLV3-F1
#
_cell.length_a   1.000
_cell.length_b   1.000
_cell.length_c   1.000
_cell.angle_alpha   90.00
_cell.angle_beta   90.00
_cell.angle_gamma   90.00
#
_symmetry.space_group_name_H-M   'P 1'
#
loop_
_entity.id
_entity.type
_entity.pdbx_description
1 polymer ?
#
loop_
_entity_poly.entity_id
_entity_poly.type
_entity_poly.pdbx_seq_one_letter_code
_entity_poly.pdbx_strand_id
1 'polypeptide(L)'
;MADLIVWGIWISLFVISYFVGTYREKAHFANIVEREKKLVSLPALSMKCPDDRVVVKAELVMGSVVIGGDFFKQVVANLASVFGMRISVAEAMVDRARREAVLRMKEKAVGADAILNVRIDGLKIGARNKITGIEAMACGTAVYYAK
;
A
#
# COMPACT_ATOMS: atom_id res chain seq x y z
N MET A 1 24.46 -36.20 15.75
CA MET A 1 24.60 -35.94 14.29
C MET A 1 23.27 -35.63 13.63
N ALA A 2 22.21 -36.42 13.87
CA ALA A 2 20.87 -36.15 13.34
C ALA A 2 20.33 -34.76 13.73
N ASP A 3 20.52 -34.34 14.98
CA ASP A 3 20.04 -33.03 15.43
C ASP A 3 20.71 -31.87 14.68
N LEU A 4 22.02 -31.93 14.44
CA LEU A 4 22.76 -30.87 13.73
C LEU A 4 22.22 -30.67 12.30
N ILE A 5 21.82 -31.76 11.64
CA ILE A 5 21.24 -31.73 10.30
C ILE A 5 19.85 -31.10 10.35
N VAL A 6 19.01 -31.47 11.32
CA VAL A 6 17.67 -30.92 11.49
C VAL A 6 17.73 -29.41 11.77
N TRP A 7 18.60 -28.97 12.69
CA TRP A 7 18.83 -27.56 12.97
C TRP A 7 19.34 -26.79 11.74
N GLY A 8 20.25 -27.38 10.95
CA GLY A 8 20.72 -26.78 9.69
C GLY A 8 19.60 -26.57 8.67
N ILE A 9 18.66 -27.52 8.57
CA ILE A 9 17.49 -27.40 7.68
C ILE A 9 16.58 -26.27 8.15
N TRP A 10 16.24 -26.19 9.43
CA TRP A 10 15.38 -25.13 9.96
C TRP A 10 15.98 -23.73 9.77
N ILE A 11 17.28 -23.58 10.04
CA ILE A 11 17.98 -22.31 9.87
C ILE A 11 18.01 -21.91 8.39
N SER A 12 18.29 -22.84 7.48
CA SER A 12 18.32 -22.52 6.05
C SER A 12 16.94 -22.10 5.52
N LEU A 13 15.86 -22.79 5.91
CA LEU A 13 14.49 -22.40 5.55
C LEU A 13 14.11 -21.03 6.11
N PHE A 14 14.52 -20.72 7.34
CA PHE A 14 14.29 -19.41 7.97
C PHE A 14 14.99 -18.28 7.19
N VAL A 15 16.26 -18.49 6.85
CA VAL A 15 17.07 -17.54 6.10
C VAL A 15 16.49 -17.31 4.71
N ILE A 16 16.13 -18.38 3.99
CA ILE A 16 15.52 -18.29 2.66
C ILE A 16 14.19 -17.51 2.74
N SER A 17 13.33 -17.82 3.71
CA SER A 17 12.05 -17.15 3.89
C SER A 17 12.21 -15.64 4.11
N TYR A 18 13.19 -15.23 4.92
CA TYR A 18 13.50 -13.83 5.16
C TYR A 18 13.94 -13.10 3.89
N PHE A 19 14.86 -13.70 3.11
CA PHE A 19 15.35 -13.09 1.88
C PHE A 19 14.26 -13.00 0.80
N VAL A 20 13.45 -14.04 0.63
CA VAL A 20 12.32 -14.04 -0.32
C VAL A 20 11.28 -12.99 0.07
N GLY A 21 10.93 -12.90 1.36
CA GLY A 21 10.00 -11.87 1.87
C GLY A 21 10.50 -10.46 1.56
N THR A 22 11.75 -10.18 1.92
CA THR A 22 12.40 -8.88 1.69
C THR A 22 12.48 -8.54 0.19
N TYR A 23 12.80 -9.52 -0.66
CA TYR A 23 12.88 -9.31 -2.10
C TYR A 23 11.51 -8.97 -2.70
N ARG A 24 10.47 -9.76 -2.38
CA ARG A 24 9.11 -9.52 -2.88
C ARG A 24 8.57 -8.16 -2.47
N GLU A 25 8.89 -7.73 -1.26
CA GLU A 25 8.49 -6.44 -0.75
C GLU A 25 9.17 -5.28 -1.50
N LYS A 26 10.49 -5.37 -1.73
CA LYS A 26 11.22 -4.38 -2.53
C LYS A 26 10.71 -4.33 -3.96
N ALA A 27 10.47 -5.49 -4.57
CA ALA A 27 9.92 -5.59 -5.92
C ALA A 27 8.52 -4.95 -5.99
N HIS A 28 7.68 -5.17 -4.98
CA HIS A 28 6.35 -4.56 -4.93
C HIS A 28 6.42 -3.03 -4.78
N PHE A 29 7.33 -2.50 -3.95
CA PHE A 29 7.54 -1.05 -3.88
C PHE A 29 8.06 -0.47 -5.20
N ALA A 30 8.96 -1.16 -5.90
CA ALA A 30 9.43 -0.74 -7.21
C ALA A 30 8.28 -0.67 -8.22
N ASN A 31 7.37 -1.65 -8.20
CA ASN A 31 6.17 -1.68 -9.05
C ASN A 31 5.22 -0.50 -8.75
N ILE A 32 5.02 -0.16 -7.47
CA ILE A 32 4.23 1.02 -7.05
C ILE A 32 4.82 2.29 -7.66
N VAL A 33 6.13 2.51 -7.51
CA VAL A 33 6.82 3.70 -8.04
C VAL A 33 6.70 3.78 -9.57
N GLU A 34 6.81 2.65 -10.25
CA GLU A 34 6.64 2.59 -11.71
C GLU A 34 5.23 2.98 -12.15
N ARG A 35 4.20 2.46 -11.48
CA ARG A 35 2.79 2.76 -11.76
C ARG A 35 2.44 4.21 -11.42
N GLU A 36 3.00 4.76 -10.35
CA GLU A 36 2.84 6.17 -10.02
C GLU A 36 3.34 7.06 -11.14
N LYS A 37 4.54 6.79 -11.67
CA LYS A 37 5.11 7.52 -12.81
C LYS A 37 4.21 7.47 -14.04
N LYS A 38 3.65 6.30 -14.36
CA LYS A 38 2.74 6.12 -15.50
C LYS A 38 1.44 6.91 -15.34
N LEU A 39 0.97 7.10 -14.11
CA LEU A 39 -0.30 7.75 -13.79
C LEU A 39 -0.14 9.19 -13.28
N VAL A 40 1.04 9.81 -13.40
CA VAL A 40 1.26 11.21 -12.96
C VAL A 40 0.32 12.18 -13.67
N SER A 41 -0.01 11.92 -14.94
CA SER A 41 -0.87 12.78 -15.76
C SER A 41 -2.31 12.88 -15.27
N LEU A 42 -2.79 11.93 -14.47
CA LEU A 42 -4.14 11.93 -13.91
C LEU A 42 -4.12 12.56 -12.50
N PRO A 43 -4.55 13.80 -12.31
CA PRO A 43 -4.56 14.42 -10.99
C PRO A 43 -5.65 13.78 -10.11
N ALA A 44 -5.29 13.49 -8.85
CA ALA A 44 -6.19 12.99 -7.82
C ALA A 44 -6.23 14.03 -6.70
N LEU A 45 -7.34 14.76 -6.60
CA LEU A 45 -7.47 15.94 -5.75
C LEU A 45 -8.51 15.71 -4.64
N SER A 46 -8.19 16.14 -3.42
CA SER A 46 -9.12 16.06 -2.29
C SER A 46 -10.21 17.14 -2.32
N MET A 47 -10.07 18.15 -3.18
CA MET A 47 -11.04 19.25 -3.35
C MET A 47 -12.20 18.87 -4.27
N LYS A 48 -13.35 19.52 -4.13
CA LYS A 48 -14.59 19.16 -4.84
C LYS A 48 -14.62 19.57 -6.31
N CYS A 49 -14.28 20.83 -6.63
CA CYS A 49 -14.24 21.35 -8.01
C CYS A 49 -13.13 22.40 -8.11
N PRO A 50 -12.01 22.11 -8.78
CA PRO A 50 -10.96 23.10 -9.01
C PRO A 50 -11.26 24.05 -10.18
N ASP A 51 -12.22 23.72 -11.05
CA ASP A 51 -12.44 24.38 -12.33
C ASP A 51 -13.95 24.53 -12.62
N ASP A 52 -14.33 25.58 -13.36
CA ASP A 52 -15.70 25.90 -13.79
C ASP A 52 -16.04 25.29 -15.16
N ARG A 53 -15.16 24.44 -15.71
CA ARG A 53 -15.39 23.74 -16.98
C ARG A 53 -16.62 22.84 -16.91
N VAL A 54 -17.33 22.75 -18.03
CA VAL A 54 -18.50 21.89 -18.19
C VAL A 54 -18.07 20.42 -18.12
N VAL A 55 -18.65 19.69 -17.16
CA VAL A 55 -18.44 18.25 -16.99
C VAL A 55 -19.39 17.49 -17.92
N VAL A 56 -18.84 16.70 -18.83
CA VAL A 56 -19.60 15.87 -19.78
C VAL A 56 -19.99 14.54 -19.13
N LYS A 57 -19.11 14.00 -18.28
CA LYS A 57 -19.31 12.71 -17.62
C LYS A 57 -18.65 12.72 -16.24
N ALA A 58 -19.29 12.09 -15.27
CA ALA A 58 -18.74 11.87 -13.94
C ALA A 58 -19.03 10.44 -13.47
N GLU A 59 -18.02 9.78 -12.89
CA GLU A 59 -18.12 8.40 -12.40
C GLU A 59 -17.47 8.26 -11.03
N LEU A 60 -18.13 7.55 -10.11
CA LEU A 60 -17.51 7.19 -8.82
C LEU A 60 -16.47 6.09 -9.06
N VAL A 61 -15.23 6.34 -8.65
CA VAL A 61 -14.11 5.40 -8.77
C VAL A 61 -13.56 5.07 -7.39
N MET A 62 -13.23 3.79 -7.21
CA MET A 62 -12.77 3.27 -5.92
C MET A 62 -11.66 2.23 -6.10
N GLY A 63 -10.64 2.30 -5.24
CA GLY A 63 -9.55 1.32 -5.17
C GLY A 63 -9.34 0.87 -3.73
N SER A 64 -9.19 -0.43 -3.51
CA SER A 64 -8.90 -0.98 -2.19
C SER A 64 -7.76 -1.99 -2.25
N VAL A 65 -7.07 -2.13 -1.13
CA VAL A 65 -6.00 -3.11 -0.95
C VAL A 65 -5.91 -3.50 0.52
N VAL A 66 -5.57 -4.77 0.74
CA VAL A 66 -5.17 -5.28 2.05
C VAL A 66 -3.70 -5.68 1.97
N ILE A 67 -2.87 -5.07 2.81
CA ILE A 67 -1.46 -5.42 2.95
C ILE A 67 -1.29 -6.21 4.25
N GLY A 68 -0.84 -7.46 4.12
CA GLY A 68 -0.49 -8.30 5.27
C GLY A 68 0.80 -7.85 5.95
N GLY A 69 0.86 -8.08 7.26
CA GLY A 69 2.06 -7.83 8.06
C GLY A 69 3.12 -8.91 7.87
N ASP A 70 4.38 -8.49 7.84
CA ASP A 70 5.52 -9.40 7.79
C ASP A 70 5.90 -9.81 9.22
N PHE A 71 5.81 -11.11 9.50
CA PHE A 71 6.16 -11.71 10.80
C PHE A 71 7.60 -11.37 11.23
N PHE A 72 8.57 -11.43 10.32
CA PHE A 72 9.97 -11.17 10.63
C PHE A 72 10.16 -9.71 11.04
N LYS A 73 9.51 -8.79 10.34
CA LYS A 73 9.58 -7.36 10.67
C LYS A 73 8.86 -7.02 11.95
N GLN A 74 7.81 -7.75 12.32
CA GLN A 74 7.19 -7.61 13.63
C GLN A 74 8.15 -8.03 14.76
N VAL A 75 8.91 -9.12 14.58
CA VAL A 75 9.93 -9.54 15.55
C VAL A 75 11.03 -8.48 15.68
N VAL A 76 11.53 -7.95 14.55
CA VAL A 76 12.52 -6.86 14.57
C VAL A 76 11.94 -5.60 15.20
N ALA A 77 10.69 -5.24 14.91
CA ALA A 77 10.02 -4.08 15.50
C ALA A 77 9.86 -4.23 17.02
N ASN A 78 9.55 -5.43 17.51
CA ASN A 78 9.48 -5.70 18.95
C ASN A 78 10.85 -5.52 19.61
N LEU A 79 11.92 -6.06 19.02
CA LEU A 79 13.28 -5.87 19.53
C LEU A 79 13.70 -4.39 19.49
N ALA A 80 13.37 -3.69 18.40
CA ALA A 80 13.65 -2.26 18.23
C ALA A 80 12.90 -1.37 19.24
N SER A 81 11.69 -1.78 19.63
CA SER A 81 10.85 -1.05 20.58
C SER A 81 11.42 -1.02 22.00
N VAL A 82 12.15 -2.08 22.41
CA VAL A 82 12.88 -2.13 23.70
C VAL A 82 13.93 -1.02 23.79
N PHE A 83 14.50 -0.63 22.65
CA PHE A 83 15.49 0.45 22.56
C PHE A 83 14.87 1.82 22.20
N GLY A 84 13.54 1.94 22.20
CA GLY A 84 12.85 3.20 21.92
C GLY A 84 12.94 3.69 20.47
N MET A 85 13.27 2.82 19.51
CA MET A 85 13.40 3.19 18.11
C MET A 85 12.03 3.39 17.42
N ARG A 86 11.98 4.30 16.43
CA ARG A 86 10.77 4.60 15.65
C ARG A 86 10.26 3.38 14.88
N ILE A 87 8.95 3.11 14.93
CA ILE A 87 8.31 1.92 14.32
C ILE A 87 8.17 2.10 12.79
N SER A 88 9.29 2.08 12.08
CA SER A 88 9.35 2.23 10.62
C SER A 88 8.54 1.16 9.87
N VAL A 89 8.38 -0.04 10.46
CA VAL A 89 7.66 -1.17 9.84
C VAL A 89 6.16 -0.89 9.65
N ALA A 90 5.51 -0.30 10.66
CA ALA A 90 4.08 0.03 10.56
C ALA A 90 3.85 1.20 9.60
N GLU A 91 4.72 2.21 9.62
CA GLU A 91 4.69 3.34 8.70
C GLU A 91 4.83 2.88 7.24
N ALA A 92 5.80 2.00 6.95
CA ALA A 92 6.02 1.47 5.60
C ALA A 92 4.81 0.68 5.08
N MET A 93 4.10 -0.03 5.95
CA MET A 93 2.89 -0.78 5.59
C MET A 93 1.73 0.16 5.27
N VAL A 94 1.51 1.20 6.09
CA VAL A 94 0.48 2.21 5.86
C VAL A 94 0.74 2.95 4.55
N ASP A 95 1.98 3.42 4.33
CA ASP A 95 2.33 4.17 3.11
C ASP A 95 2.09 3.32 1.85
N ARG A 96 2.55 2.07 1.87
CA ARG A 96 2.31 1.12 0.78
C ARG A 96 0.83 0.90 0.53
N ALA A 97 0.05 0.60 1.57
CA ALA A 97 -1.39 0.35 1.43
C ALA A 97 -2.11 1.56 0.84
N ARG A 98 -1.79 2.77 1.34
CA ARG A 98 -2.35 4.02 0.83
C ARG A 98 -2.03 4.24 -0.66
N ARG A 99 -0.76 4.12 -1.02
CA ARG A 99 -0.29 4.34 -2.40
C ARG A 99 -0.91 3.34 -3.36
N GLU A 100 -0.93 2.07 -2.99
CA GLU A 100 -1.53 1.01 -3.80
C GLU A 100 -3.06 1.17 -3.94
N ALA A 101 -3.77 1.59 -2.89
CA ALA A 101 -5.21 1.90 -2.98
C ALA A 101 -5.49 3.04 -3.96
N VAL A 102 -4.71 4.13 -3.88
CA VAL A 102 -4.83 5.27 -4.80
C VAL A 102 -4.47 4.86 -6.23
N LEU A 103 -3.41 4.08 -6.44
CA LEU A 103 -3.04 3.57 -7.76
C LEU A 103 -4.17 2.77 -8.40
N ARG A 104 -4.76 1.82 -7.66
CA ARG A 104 -5.89 1.01 -8.14
C ARG A 104 -7.12 1.86 -8.46
N MET A 105 -7.36 2.93 -7.69
CA MET A 105 -8.43 3.89 -7.99
C MET A 105 -8.15 4.63 -9.30
N LYS A 106 -6.91 5.11 -9.50
CA LYS A 106 -6.47 5.82 -10.71
C LYS A 106 -6.51 4.93 -11.96
N GLU A 107 -6.15 3.66 -11.84
CA GLU A 107 -6.22 2.70 -12.95
C GLU A 107 -7.63 2.45 -13.47
N LYS A 108 -8.64 2.59 -12.61
CA LYS A 108 -10.06 2.51 -13.02
C LYS A 108 -10.58 3.78 -13.69
N ALA A 109 -9.81 4.87 -13.63
CA ALA A 109 -10.15 6.18 -14.16
C ALA A 109 -9.21 6.61 -15.29
N VAL A 110 -8.55 5.65 -15.96
CA VAL A 110 -7.66 5.96 -17.09
C VAL A 110 -8.47 6.62 -18.20
N GLY A 111 -8.05 7.82 -18.60
CA GLY A 111 -8.74 8.64 -19.60
C GLY A 111 -9.64 9.73 -19.02
N ALA A 112 -9.85 9.76 -17.70
CA ALA A 112 -10.45 10.92 -17.03
C ALA A 112 -9.47 12.10 -17.03
N ASP A 113 -10.01 13.32 -16.95
CA ASP A 113 -9.19 14.53 -16.85
C ASP A 113 -8.73 14.77 -15.41
N ALA A 114 -9.55 14.39 -14.43
CA ALA A 114 -9.21 14.47 -13.02
C ALA A 114 -10.06 13.50 -12.17
N ILE A 115 -9.56 13.16 -10.98
CA ILE A 115 -10.35 12.54 -9.91
C ILE A 115 -10.50 13.55 -8.78
N LEU A 116 -11.74 13.93 -8.49
CA LEU A 116 -12.08 14.96 -7.52
C LEU A 116 -12.64 14.36 -6.23
N ASN A 117 -12.62 15.17 -5.17
CA ASN A 117 -13.10 14.83 -3.84
C ASN A 117 -12.54 13.50 -3.31
N VAL A 118 -11.26 13.24 -3.56
CA VAL A 118 -10.60 12.01 -3.14
C VAL A 118 -10.62 11.89 -1.61
N ARG A 119 -11.05 10.73 -1.11
CA ARG A 119 -11.01 10.34 0.29
C ARG A 119 -10.29 9.02 0.41
N ILE A 120 -9.49 8.89 1.45
CA ILE A 120 -8.71 7.69 1.74
C ILE A 120 -9.00 7.31 3.17
N ASP A 121 -9.55 6.12 3.35
CA ASP A 121 -9.80 5.52 4.64
C ASP A 121 -8.91 4.29 4.84
N GLY A 122 -8.58 4.01 6.10
CA GLY A 122 -7.73 2.87 6.45
C GLY A 122 -8.21 2.18 7.72
N LEU A 123 -8.17 0.86 7.72
CA LEU A 123 -8.54 0.01 8.83
C LEU A 123 -7.36 -0.88 9.22
N LYS A 124 -7.12 -1.00 10.52
CA LYS A 124 -6.13 -1.94 11.06
C LYS A 124 -6.79 -3.32 11.18
N ILE A 125 -6.16 -4.33 10.61
CA ILE A 125 -6.59 -5.71 10.70
C ILE A 125 -5.70 -6.43 11.72
N GLY A 126 -6.29 -6.92 12.81
CA GLY A 126 -5.60 -7.72 13.82
C GLY A 126 -6.17 -7.57 15.22
N ALA A 127 -5.62 -8.36 16.16
CA ALA A 127 -5.97 -8.28 17.57
C ALA A 127 -5.47 -6.95 18.20
N ARG A 128 -6.06 -6.55 19.33
CA ARG A 128 -5.91 -5.24 19.99
C ARG A 128 -4.47 -4.69 20.08
N ASN A 129 -3.46 -5.57 20.18
CA ASN A 129 -2.04 -5.21 20.32
C ASN A 129 -1.13 -5.68 19.17
N LYS A 130 -1.68 -6.27 18.09
CA LYS A 130 -0.87 -6.80 16.97
C LYS A 130 -1.47 -6.41 15.62
N ILE A 131 -0.74 -5.57 14.87
CA ILE A 131 -1.10 -5.21 13.49
C ILE A 131 -0.73 -6.37 12.59
N THR A 132 -1.70 -7.21 12.23
CA THR A 132 -1.52 -8.33 11.30
C THR A 132 -1.71 -7.93 9.84
N GLY A 133 -2.32 -6.78 9.59
CA GLY A 133 -2.46 -6.19 8.27
C GLY A 133 -3.13 -4.83 8.34
N ILE A 134 -3.17 -4.16 7.20
CA ILE A 134 -3.82 -2.86 7.03
C ILE A 134 -4.63 -2.92 5.74
N GLU A 135 -5.90 -2.55 5.84
CA GLU A 135 -6.74 -2.25 4.70
C GLU A 135 -6.68 -0.75 4.43
N ALA A 136 -6.55 -0.39 3.16
CA ALA A 136 -6.69 0.97 2.69
C ALA A 136 -7.70 1.00 1.53
N MET A 137 -8.60 1.98 1.57
CA MET A 137 -9.58 2.25 0.54
C MET A 137 -9.46 3.71 0.11
N ALA A 138 -9.41 3.95 -1.20
CA ALA A 138 -9.47 5.27 -1.80
C ALA A 138 -10.72 5.36 -2.66
N CYS A 139 -11.48 6.45 -2.53
CA CYS A 139 -12.64 6.75 -3.36
C CYS A 139 -12.62 8.19 -3.83
N GLY A 140 -13.23 8.46 -4.98
CA GLY A 140 -13.36 9.81 -5.55
C GLY A 140 -14.21 9.81 -6.81
N THR A 141 -14.39 10.97 -7.41
CA THR A 141 -15.22 11.13 -8.63
C THR A 141 -14.31 11.43 -9.82
N ALA A 142 -14.21 10.50 -10.76
CA ALA A 142 -13.55 10.73 -12.04
C ALA A 142 -14.42 11.64 -12.91
N VAL A 143 -13.85 12.72 -13.43
CA VAL A 143 -14.56 13.70 -14.25
C VAL A 143 -13.92 13.80 -15.64
N TYR A 144 -14.77 14.01 -16.63
CA TYR A 144 -14.40 14.23 -18.03
C TYR A 144 -14.98 15.56 -18.47
N TYR A 145 -14.12 16.50 -18.83
CA TYR A 145 -14.51 17.85 -19.24
C TYR A 145 -14.82 17.89 -20.74
N ALA A 146 -15.67 18.83 -21.14
CA ALA A 146 -15.80 19.18 -22.55
C ALA A 146 -14.46 19.73 -23.06
N LYS A 147 -14.05 19.29 -24.26
CA LYS A 147 -12.86 19.80 -24.94
C LYS A 147 -13.13 21.15 -25.57
#